data_AF-A0A6I7PIL0-F1
#
_entry.id   AF-A0A6I7PIL0-F1
#
_cell.length_a   1.000
_cell.length_b   1.000
_cell.length_c   1.000
_cell.angle_alpha   90.00
_cell.angle_beta   90.00
_cell.angle_gamma   90.00
#
_symmetry.space_group_name_H-M   'P 1'
#
loop_
_entity.id
_entity.type
_entity.pdbx_description
1 polymer ?
#
loop_
_entity_poly.entity_id
_entity_poly.type
_entity_poly.pdbx_seq_one_letter_code
_entity_poly.pdbx_strand_id
1 'polypeptide(L)' 'MSERPKELDNKVIIMNGFSYEEINSIMRAVKKLFDVPRDLIFAKTTETSLTMTLQDLIVDMSQDHEYLKNNPPQLPPRD' A
#
# COMPACT_ATOMS: atom_id res chain seq x y z
N MET A 1 7.94 -7.48 -27.16
CA MET A 1 7.48 -8.04 -25.87
C MET A 1 7.30 -6.84 -24.95
N SER A 2 6.08 -6.54 -24.50
CA SER A 2 5.85 -5.43 -23.58
C SER A 2 6.48 -5.79 -22.23
N GLU A 3 7.45 -4.99 -21.77
CA GLU A 3 8.03 -5.17 -20.43
C GLU A 3 6.92 -5.01 -19.38
N ARG A 4 6.87 -5.94 -18.43
CA ARG A 4 5.98 -5.87 -17.27
C ARG A 4 6.34 -4.62 -16.47
N PRO A 5 5.38 -3.78 -16.05
CA PRO A 5 5.67 -2.65 -15.17
C PRO A 5 6.39 -3.14 -13.91
N LYS A 6 7.51 -2.49 -13.55
CA LYS A 6 8.34 -2.83 -12.38
C LYS A 6 7.55 -2.77 -11.06
N GLU A 7 6.49 -1.96 -11.05
CA GLU A 7 5.58 -1.77 -9.93
C GLU A 7 4.87 -3.07 -9.54
N LEU A 8 4.70 -3.99 -10.50
CA LEU A 8 4.07 -5.28 -10.27
C LEU A 8 4.97 -6.29 -9.53
N ASP A 9 6.21 -5.93 -9.20
CA ASP A 9 7.11 -6.73 -8.36
C ASP A 9 7.03 -6.32 -6.88
N ASN A 10 6.29 -5.26 -6.56
CA ASN A 10 6.09 -4.79 -5.19
C ASN A 10 5.15 -5.71 -4.39
N LYS A 11 5.40 -5.81 -3.09
CA LYS A 11 4.56 -6.58 -2.16
C LYS A 11 3.37 -5.73 -1.71
N VAL A 12 2.21 -5.94 -2.34
CA VAL A 12 0.98 -5.19 -2.04
C VAL A 12 -0.04 -6.07 -1.32
N ILE A 13 -0.62 -5.52 -0.25
CA ILE A 13 -1.72 -6.12 0.51
C ILE A 13 -2.93 -5.20 0.37
N ILE A 14 -3.98 -5.69 -0.27
CA ILE A 14 -5.22 -4.96 -0.53
C ILE A 14 -6.27 -5.40 0.47
N MET A 15 -6.85 -4.44 1.19
CA MET A 15 -7.82 -4.64 2.26
C MET A 15 -9.15 -3.96 1.88
N ASN A 16 -10.21 -4.75 1.69
CA ASN A 16 -11.55 -4.25 1.34
C ASN A 16 -12.54 -4.42 2.49
N GLY A 17 -13.25 -3.35 2.83
CA GLY A 17 -14.33 -3.37 3.85
C GLY A 17 -13.88 -3.35 5.31
N PHE A 18 -12.58 -3.33 5.59
CA PHE A 18 -12.05 -3.31 6.96
C PHE A 18 -12.18 -1.93 7.62
N SER A 19 -12.46 -1.94 8.92
CA SER A 19 -12.37 -0.77 9.80
C SER A 19 -10.90 -0.35 10.03
N TYR A 20 -10.70 0.86 10.53
CA TYR A 20 -9.35 1.35 10.86
C TYR A 20 -8.67 0.50 11.95
N GLU A 21 -9.42 -0.01 12.93
CA GLU A 21 -8.87 -0.85 14.01
C GLU A 21 -8.42 -2.21 13.48
N GLU A 22 -9.20 -2.82 12.59
CA GLU A 22 -8.85 -4.07 11.93
C GLU A 22 -7.64 -3.90 11.02
N ILE A 23 -7.60 -2.83 10.21
CA ILE A 23 -6.45 -2.50 9.36
C ILE A 23 -5.18 -2.38 10.20
N ASN A 24 -5.23 -1.61 11.30
CA ASN A 24 -4.09 -1.46 12.19
C ASN A 24 -3.64 -2.79 12.79
N SER A 25 -4.58 -3.67 13.15
CA SER A 25 -4.30 -4.99 13.70
C SER A 25 -3.64 -5.90 12.66
N ILE A 26 -4.17 -5.92 11.43
CA ILE A 26 -3.60 -6.66 10.30
C ILE A 26 -2.19 -6.16 9.98
N MET A 27 -2.00 -4.85 9.86
CA MET A 27 -0.68 -4.27 9.61
C MET A 27 0.34 -4.69 10.66
N ARG A 28 -0.02 -4.65 11.96
CA ARG A 28 0.88 -5.10 13.04
C ARG A 28 1.19 -6.59 12.95
N ALA A 29 0.21 -7.42 12.61
CA ALA A 29 0.42 -8.87 12.49
C ALA A 29 1.31 -9.20 11.30
N VAL A 30 1.02 -8.64 10.13
CA VAL A 30 1.76 -8.91 8.90
C VAL A 30 3.18 -8.37 8.97
N LYS A 31 3.39 -7.14 9.47
CA LYS A 31 4.74 -6.56 9.59
C LYS A 31 5.70 -7.41 10.45
N LYS A 32 5.20 -8.26 11.35
CA LYS A 32 6.04 -9.18 12.14
C LYS A 32 6.57 -10.37 11.34
N LEU A 33 6.02 -10.63 10.15
CA LEU A 33 6.37 -11.77 9.30
C LEU A 33 7.48 -11.46 8.28
N PHE A 34 7.93 -10.20 8.19
CA PHE A 34 8.87 -9.74 7.16
C PHE A 34 10.05 -8.99 7.78
N ASP A 35 11.25 -9.23 7.26
CA ASP A 35 12.49 -8.58 7.73
C ASP A 35 12.55 -7.08 7.41
N VAL A 36 11.93 -6.67 6.29
CA VAL A 36 11.86 -5.27 5.86
C VAL A 36 10.39 -4.85 5.73
N PRO A 37 9.72 -4.50 6.84
CA PRO A 37 8.30 -4.14 6.82
C PRO A 37 7.97 -2.86 6.05
N ARG A 38 8.99 -2.03 5.74
CA ARG A 38 8.84 -0.78 4.97
C ARG A 38 8.62 -1.02 3.47
N ASP A 39 8.93 -2.22 2.98
CA ASP A 39 8.73 -2.58 1.57
C ASP A 39 7.33 -3.16 1.32
N LEU A 40 6.51 -3.32 2.38
CA LEU A 40 5.13 -3.75 2.26
C LEU A 40 4.22 -2.54 2.01
N ILE A 41 3.42 -2.64 0.96
CA ILE A 41 2.40 -1.65 0.62
C ILE A 41 1.06 -2.15 1.16
N PHE A 42 0.43 -1.36 2.02
CA PHE A 42 -0.90 -1.65 2.55
C PHE A 42 -1.89 -0.69 1.93
N ALA A 43 -2.79 -1.20 1.10
CA ALA A 43 -3.82 -0.42 0.44
C ALA A 43 -5.19 -0.78 1.01
N LYS A 44 -6.00 0.24 1.31
CA LYS A 44 -7.43 0.06 1.58
C LYS A 44 -8.20 0.42 0.32
N THR A 45 -9.12 -0.44 -0.11
CA THR A 45 -9.97 -0.11 -1.26
C THR A 45 -10.93 1.05 -0.94
N THR A 46 -11.16 1.87 -1.96
CA THR A 46 -12.17 2.91 -2.07
C THR A 46 -13.17 2.56 -3.17
N GLU A 47 -14.30 3.28 -3.23
CA GLU A 47 -15.29 3.12 -4.31
C GLU A 47 -14.66 3.22 -5.70
N THR A 48 -13.72 4.15 -5.88
CA THR A 48 -12.96 4.31 -7.13
C THR A 48 -12.10 3.08 -7.43
N SER A 49 -11.30 2.63 -6.46
CA SER A 49 -10.37 1.50 -6.65
C SER A 49 -11.06 0.19 -7.05
N LEU A 50 -12.32 0.01 -6.66
CA LEU A 50 -13.10 -1.19 -6.97
C LEU A 50 -13.50 -1.28 -8.45
N THR A 51 -13.42 -0.18 -9.19
CA THR A 51 -13.70 -0.14 -10.63
C THR A 51 -12.45 -0.30 -11.49
N MET A 52 -11.26 -0.29 -10.87
CA MET A 52 -9.97 -0.43 -11.56
C MET A 52 -9.64 -1.90 -11.82
N THR A 53 -8.81 -2.15 -12.84
CA THR A 53 -8.19 -3.47 -12.97
C THR A 53 -7.22 -3.69 -11.81
N LEU A 54 -7.03 -4.94 -11.38
CA LEU A 54 -6.09 -5.25 -10.32
C LEU A 54 -4.66 -4.79 -10.67
N GLN A 55 -4.28 -4.86 -11.95
CA GLN A 55 -2.99 -4.36 -12.43
C GLN A 55 -2.86 -2.86 -12.20
N ASP A 56 -3.84 -2.07 -12.63
CA ASP A 56 -3.81 -0.61 -12.50
C ASP A 56 -3.79 -0.19 -11.02
N LEU A 57 -4.57 -0.89 -10.18
CA LEU A 57 -4.58 -0.64 -8.74
C LEU A 57 -3.22 -0.91 -8.09
N ILE A 58 -2.53 -2.00 -8.46
CA ILE A 58 -1.20 -2.31 -7.92
C ILE A 58 -0.17 -1.28 -8.39
N VAL A 59 -0.25 -0.82 -9.64
CA VAL A 59 0.65 0.19 -10.19
C VAL A 59 0.46 1.53 -9.48
N ASP A 60 -0.78 1.97 -9.34
CA ASP A 60 -1.16 3.23 -8.66
C ASP A 60 -0.64 3.25 -7.21
N MET A 61 -0.97 2.21 -6.42
CA MET A 61 -0.54 2.10 -5.03
C MET A 61 0.99 1.99 -4.87
N SER A 62 1.66 1.39 -5.85
CA SER A 62 3.12 1.30 -5.87
C SER A 62 3.79 2.65 -6.09
N GLN A 63 3.22 3.46 -6.98
CA GLN A 63 3.72 4.81 -7.25
C GLN A 63 3.53 5.72 -6.04
N ASP A 64 2.37 5.65 -5.39
CA ASP A 64 2.08 6.39 -4.15
C ASP A 64 3.05 6.03 -3.02
N HIS A 65 3.34 4.73 -2.84
CA HIS A 65 4.28 4.27 -1.82
C HIS A 65 5.70 4.79 -2.07
N GLU A 66 6.18 4.70 -3.31
CA GLU A 66 7.49 5.23 -3.69
C GLU A 66 7.56 6.76 -3.53
N TYR A 67 6.48 7.48 -3.87
CA TYR A 67 6.41 8.91 -3.64
C TYR A 67 6.52 9.25 -2.15
N LEU A 68 5.74 8.59 -1.28
CA LEU A 68 5.73 8.83 0.16
C LEU A 68 7.03 8.40 0.85
N LYS A 69 7.72 7.38 0.32
CA LYS A 69 9.05 6.97 0.79
C LYS A 69 10.08 8.07 0.55
N ASN A 70 9.99 8.76 -0.58
CA ASN A 70 10.88 9.85 -0.96
C ASN A 70 10.44 11.22 -0.40
N ASN A 71 9.14 11.37 -0.09
CA ASN A 71 8.53 12.60 0.41
C ASN A 71 7.71 12.29 1.67
N PRO A 72 8.36 11.93 2.79
CA PRO A 72 7.64 11.58 4.01
C PRO A 72 6.80 12.78 4.46
N PRO A 73 5.52 12.56 4.83
CA PRO A 73 4.64 13.64 5.25
C PRO A 73 5.24 14.34 6.47
N GLN A 74 5.30 15.67 6.44
CA GLN A 74 5.65 16.45 7.62
C GLN A 74 4.56 16.23 8.66
N LEU A 75 4.88 15.52 9.74
CA LEU A 75 3.95 15.35 10.85
C LEU A 75 3.62 16.76 11.37
N PRO A 76 2.34 17.11 11.58
CA PRO A 76 2.01 18.33 12.29
C PRO A 76 2.71 18.31 13.66
N PRO A 77 3.13 19.47 14.19
CA PRO A 77 3.68 19.56 15.54
C PRO A 77 2.77 18.80 16.51
N ARG A 78 3.36 17.97 17.37
CA ARG A 78 2.61 17.37 18.47
C ARG A 78 2.45 18.47 19.53
N ASP A 79 1.23 18.98 19.66
CA ASP A 79 0.82 19.80 20.81
C ASP A 79 0.80 18.97 22.11
#